data_AF-A0A7S1EB85-F1
#
_entry.id   AF-A0A7S1EB85-F1
#
_cell.length_a   1.000
_cell.length_b   1.000
_cell.length_c   1.000
_cell.angle_alpha   90.00
_cell.angle_beta   90.00
_cell.angle_gamma   90.00
#
_symmetry.space_group_name_H-M   'P 1'
#
loop_
_entity.id
_entity.type
_entity.pdbx_description
1 polymer ?
#
loop_
_entity_poly.entity_id
_entity_poly.type
_entity_poly.pdbx_seq_one_letter_code
_entity_poly.pdbx_strand_id
1 'polypeptide(L)'
;EIPIGVSGAQVASAIFRPTTSTAVLTLAQLVPAGSVFEGGFVLQNPEERQTPKTVMISASGVDPSGSPFSIAAAPVSGSLLGASIFPSFSLADIAESSLIAGGLNTITVTLSANMVLPVGEEITISHLEGSGTADTSSL
;
A
#
# COMPACT_ATOMS: atom_id res chain seq x y z
N GLU A 1 -9.51 -2.75 -17.54
CA GLU A 1 -8.15 -3.29 -17.40
C GLU A 1 -7.22 -2.15 -17.03
N ILE A 2 -6.34 -2.35 -16.06
CA ILE A 2 -5.43 -1.32 -15.56
C ILE A 2 -4.00 -1.82 -15.82
N PRO A 3 -3.22 -1.16 -16.68
CA PRO A 3 -1.79 -1.46 -16.79
C PRO A 3 -1.13 -1.21 -15.44
N ILE A 4 -0.32 -2.17 -15.00
CA ILE A 4 0.45 -2.06 -13.77
C ILE A 4 1.94 -2.18 -14.11
N GLY A 5 2.78 -1.49 -13.34
CA GLY A 5 4.22 -1.55 -13.54
C GLY A 5 4.72 -2.98 -13.44
N VAL A 6 5.65 -3.36 -14.32
CA VAL A 6 6.29 -4.68 -14.32
C VAL A 6 7.73 -4.59 -13.79
N SER A 7 8.21 -5.69 -13.22
CA SER A 7 9.62 -5.92 -12.94
C SER A 7 10.07 -7.26 -13.51
N GLY A 8 11.35 -7.33 -13.90
CA GLY A 8 11.95 -8.53 -14.51
C GLY A 8 11.94 -8.50 -16.05
N ALA A 9 13.08 -8.88 -16.65
CA ALA A 9 13.30 -8.81 -18.11
C ALA A 9 12.46 -9.79 -18.94
N GLN A 10 11.78 -10.74 -18.27
CA GLN A 10 11.00 -11.80 -18.90
C GLN A 10 9.51 -11.44 -19.03
N VAL A 11 9.06 -10.34 -18.40
CA VAL A 11 7.66 -9.88 -18.44
C VAL A 11 7.55 -8.65 -19.34
N ALA A 12 6.76 -8.75 -20.42
CA ALA A 12 6.49 -7.63 -21.33
C ALA A 12 5.43 -6.67 -20.78
N SER A 13 4.39 -7.22 -20.17
CA SER A 13 3.29 -6.43 -19.62
C SER A 13 2.59 -7.15 -18.49
N ALA A 14 1.97 -6.35 -17.62
CA ALA A 14 1.06 -6.83 -16.60
C ALA A 14 -0.22 -5.97 -16.64
N ILE A 15 -1.36 -6.65 -16.61
CA ILE A 15 -2.67 -6.00 -16.63
C ILE A 15 -3.50 -6.53 -15.47
N PHE A 16 -3.97 -5.63 -14.62
CA PHE A 16 -4.92 -5.97 -13.57
C PHE A 16 -6.37 -5.82 -14.08
N ARG A 17 -7.21 -6.80 -13.73
CA ARG A 17 -8.65 -6.82 -14.00
C ARG A 17 -9.39 -6.74 -12.66
N PRO A 18 -9.82 -5.55 -12.21
CA PRO A 18 -10.50 -5.40 -10.93
C PRO A 18 -11.77 -6.25 -10.79
N THR A 19 -12.57 -6.32 -11.86
CA THR A 19 -13.84 -7.07 -11.89
C THR A 19 -13.66 -8.55 -11.58
N THR A 20 -12.57 -9.16 -12.05
CA THR A 20 -12.26 -10.57 -11.82
C THR A 20 -11.20 -10.77 -10.73
N SER A 21 -10.63 -9.69 -10.19
CA SER A 21 -9.51 -9.72 -9.25
C SER A 21 -8.33 -10.55 -9.76
N THR A 22 -8.02 -10.46 -11.06
CA THR A 22 -6.91 -11.20 -11.69
C THR A 22 -5.87 -10.27 -12.27
N ALA A 23 -4.59 -10.62 -12.09
CA ALA A 23 -3.48 -10.01 -12.82
C ALA A 23 -3.06 -10.96 -13.95
N VAL A 24 -2.91 -10.43 -15.16
CA VAL A 24 -2.46 -11.18 -16.33
C VAL A 24 -1.08 -10.68 -16.71
N LEU A 25 -0.09 -11.59 -16.65
CA LEU A 25 1.28 -11.34 -17.08
C LEU A 25 1.48 -11.86 -18.50
N THR A 26 2.09 -11.04 -19.34
CA THR A 26 2.50 -11.43 -20.70
C THR A 26 4.01 -11.54 -20.74
N LEU A 27 4.54 -12.68 -21.21
CA LEU A 27 5.98 -12.88 -21.32
C LEU A 27 6.56 -12.07 -22.49
N ALA A 28 7.76 -11.51 -22.29
CA ALA A 28 8.49 -10.78 -23.32
C ALA A 28 9.25 -11.67 -24.30
N GLN A 29 9.56 -12.89 -23.88
CA GLN A 29 10.32 -13.86 -24.65
C GLN A 29 10.00 -15.28 -24.19
N LEU A 30 10.42 -16.26 -25.01
CA LEU A 30 10.27 -17.66 -24.68
C LEU A 30 11.07 -18.00 -23.41
N VAL A 31 10.40 -18.60 -22.43
CA VAL A 31 11.04 -19.15 -21.23
C VAL A 31 11.31 -20.64 -21.48
N PRO A 32 12.57 -21.09 -21.54
CA PRO A 32 12.88 -22.49 -21.80
C PRO A 32 12.38 -23.41 -20.68
N ALA A 33 11.99 -24.63 -21.02
CA ALA A 33 11.54 -25.62 -20.05
C ALA A 33 12.60 -25.87 -18.96
N GLY A 34 12.17 -25.92 -17.71
CA GLY A 34 13.06 -26.10 -16.54
C GLY A 34 13.79 -24.83 -16.09
N SER A 35 13.64 -23.70 -16.79
CA SER A 35 14.22 -22.43 -16.36
C SER A 35 13.33 -21.78 -15.30
N VAL A 36 13.96 -21.24 -14.25
CA VAL A 36 13.29 -20.34 -13.31
C VAL A 36 13.30 -18.95 -13.91
N PHE A 37 12.17 -18.25 -13.86
CA PHE A 37 12.10 -16.83 -14.20
C PHE A 37 11.47 -16.05 -13.05
N GLU A 38 11.94 -14.82 -12.87
CA GLU A 38 11.37 -13.87 -11.92
C GLU A 38 10.63 -12.78 -12.68
N GLY A 39 9.37 -12.58 -12.32
CA GLY A 39 8.51 -11.55 -12.86
C GLY A 39 7.68 -10.96 -11.72
N GLY A 40 7.57 -9.64 -11.70
CA GLY A 40 6.80 -8.93 -10.69
C GLY A 40 5.92 -7.84 -11.28
N PHE A 41 4.97 -7.40 -10.48
CA PHE A 41 4.13 -6.27 -10.80
C PHE A 41 3.76 -5.50 -9.54
N VAL A 42 3.38 -4.23 -9.71
CA VAL A 42 2.96 -3.36 -8.60
C VAL A 42 1.45 -3.42 -8.44
N LEU A 43 0.96 -3.67 -7.23
CA LEU A 43 -0.46 -3.59 -6.89
C LEU A 43 -0.62 -2.80 -5.58
N GLN A 44 -1.67 -1.99 -5.51
CA GLN A 44 -2.06 -1.30 -4.28
C GLN A 44 -2.71 -2.31 -3.31
N ASN A 45 -2.33 -2.23 -2.04
CA ASN A 45 -2.98 -3.00 -0.97
C ASN A 45 -4.42 -2.49 -0.75
N PRO A 46 -5.33 -3.32 -0.18
CA PRO A 46 -6.68 -2.87 0.12
C PRO A 46 -6.67 -1.72 1.15
N GLU A 47 -7.63 -0.80 1.03
CA GLU A 47 -7.86 0.31 1.97
C GLU A 47 -8.34 -0.19 3.35
N GLU A 48 -8.98 -1.36 3.37
CA GLU A 48 -9.59 -1.96 4.55
C GLU A 48 -8.74 -3.09 5.15
N ARG A 49 -8.98 -3.38 6.44
CA ARG A 49 -8.34 -4.49 7.15
C ARG A 49 -8.55 -5.79 6.40
N GLN A 50 -7.46 -6.43 6.01
CA GLN A 50 -7.51 -7.70 5.32
C GLN A 50 -6.44 -8.67 5.83
N THR A 51 -6.87 -9.87 6.18
CA THR A 51 -5.93 -10.99 6.39
C THR A 51 -5.26 -11.35 5.06
N PRO A 52 -4.00 -11.82 5.06
CA PRO A 52 -3.32 -12.19 3.83
C PRO A 52 -4.12 -13.24 3.04
N LYS A 53 -4.14 -13.10 1.72
CA LYS A 53 -4.81 -14.05 0.82
C LYS A 53 -3.82 -15.05 0.26
N THR A 54 -4.27 -16.29 0.12
CA THR A 54 -3.62 -17.29 -0.73
C THR A 54 -3.93 -16.98 -2.19
N VAL A 55 -2.89 -16.90 -3.01
CA VAL A 55 -3.03 -16.66 -4.45
C VAL A 55 -2.94 -17.97 -5.21
N MET A 56 -3.61 -18.01 -6.37
CA MET A 56 -3.53 -19.12 -7.31
C MET A 56 -2.87 -18.66 -8.60
N ILE A 57 -2.00 -19.49 -9.16
CA ILE A 57 -1.40 -19.27 -10.48
C ILE A 57 -1.90 -20.34 -11.43
N SER A 58 -2.30 -19.90 -12.62
CA SER A 58 -2.61 -20.74 -13.78
C SER A 58 -1.99 -20.12 -15.02
N ALA A 59 -1.86 -20.91 -16.07
CA ALA A 59 -1.43 -20.42 -17.37
C ALA A 59 -2.10 -21.24 -18.47
N SER A 60 -2.40 -20.62 -19.59
CA SER A 60 -2.86 -21.31 -20.79
C SER A 60 -2.32 -20.58 -22.01
N GLY A 61 -2.18 -21.31 -23.11
CA GLY A 61 -1.63 -20.76 -24.32
C GLY A 61 -1.36 -21.81 -25.37
N VAL A 62 -0.42 -21.50 -26.26
CA VAL A 62 0.03 -22.38 -27.33
C VAL A 62 1.55 -22.50 -27.21
N ASP A 63 2.06 -23.71 -27.31
CA ASP A 63 3.50 -23.98 -27.28
C ASP A 63 4.18 -23.63 -28.62
N PRO A 64 5.53 -23.64 -28.70
CA PRO A 64 6.23 -23.34 -29.96
C PRO A 64 5.92 -24.31 -31.11
N SER A 65 5.35 -25.49 -30.85
CA SER A 65 4.92 -26.45 -31.87
C SER A 65 3.52 -26.18 -32.40
N GLY A 66 2.80 -25.20 -31.84
CA GLY A 66 1.42 -24.88 -32.18
C GLY A 66 0.39 -25.68 -31.38
N SER A 67 0.81 -26.47 -30.39
CA SER A 67 -0.11 -27.27 -29.56
C SER A 67 -0.65 -26.45 -28.39
N PRO A 68 -1.97 -26.47 -28.11
CA PRO A 68 -2.51 -25.77 -26.96
C PRO A 68 -2.08 -26.45 -25.66
N PHE A 69 -1.85 -25.65 -24.62
CA PHE A 69 -1.60 -26.13 -23.27
C PHE A 69 -2.47 -25.40 -22.24
N SER A 70 -2.71 -26.06 -21.11
CA SER A 70 -3.41 -25.48 -19.96
C SER A 70 -2.80 -26.03 -18.67
N ILE A 71 -2.42 -25.11 -17.79
CA ILE A 71 -1.91 -25.36 -16.45
C ILE A 71 -3.02 -24.93 -15.49
N ALA A 72 -3.55 -25.90 -14.74
CA ALA A 72 -4.63 -25.66 -13.79
C ALA A 72 -4.21 -24.68 -12.68
N ALA A 73 -5.19 -23.93 -12.16
CA ALA A 73 -4.97 -23.04 -11.03
C ALA A 73 -4.54 -23.82 -9.79
N ALA A 74 -3.35 -23.52 -9.27
CA ALA A 74 -2.81 -24.12 -8.07
C ALA A 74 -2.47 -23.04 -7.03
N PRO A 75 -2.74 -23.26 -5.74
CA PRO A 75 -2.35 -22.33 -4.69
C PRO A 75 -0.84 -22.27 -4.59
N VAL A 76 -0.31 -21.06 -4.42
CA VAL A 76 1.13 -20.82 -4.27
C VAL A 76 1.44 -20.49 -2.82
N SER A 77 2.59 -20.93 -2.34
CA SER A 77 3.08 -20.54 -1.01
C SER A 77 3.42 -19.05 -0.99
N GLY A 78 2.83 -18.32 -0.06
CA GLY A 78 3.05 -16.89 0.10
C GLY A 78 1.85 -16.20 0.71
N SER A 79 2.09 -15.09 1.41
CA SER A 79 1.06 -14.22 1.97
C SER A 79 1.06 -12.91 1.19
N LEU A 80 0.01 -12.63 0.43
CA LEU A 80 -0.13 -11.40 -0.35
C LEU A 80 -1.35 -10.59 0.11
N LEU A 81 -1.28 -9.27 -0.10
CA LEU A 81 -2.37 -8.32 0.16
C LEU A 81 -2.89 -8.35 1.61
N GLY A 82 -2.02 -8.68 2.57
CA GLY A 82 -2.30 -8.47 3.98
C GLY A 82 -2.14 -6.98 4.31
N ALA A 83 -3.23 -6.31 4.69
CA ALA A 83 -3.22 -4.90 5.09
C ALA A 83 -3.53 -4.81 6.59
N SER A 84 -2.58 -5.24 7.42
CA SER A 84 -2.73 -5.30 8.88
C SER A 84 -2.20 -4.06 9.60
N ILE A 85 -1.38 -3.23 8.93
CA ILE A 85 -0.78 -2.01 9.48
C ILE A 85 -1.56 -0.80 8.96
N PHE A 86 -1.93 0.12 9.85
CA PHE A 86 -2.70 1.33 9.55
C PHE A 86 -1.91 2.60 9.84
N PRO A 87 -2.24 3.73 9.21
CA PRO A 87 -1.82 5.05 9.67
C PRO A 87 -1.97 5.21 11.17
N SER A 88 -0.88 5.50 11.85
CA SER A 88 -0.86 5.80 13.27
C SER A 88 0.35 6.66 13.62
N PHE A 89 0.27 7.39 14.73
CA PHE A 89 1.45 7.96 15.36
C PHE A 89 2.11 6.90 16.26
N SER A 90 3.34 6.50 15.92
CA SER A 90 4.17 5.60 16.72
C SER A 90 4.72 6.28 17.98
N LEU A 91 4.86 7.61 17.93
CA LEU A 91 5.17 8.47 19.07
C LEU A 91 4.18 9.64 19.06
N ALA A 92 3.56 9.91 20.20
CA ALA A 92 2.79 11.12 20.43
C ALA A 92 3.04 11.57 21.87
N ASP A 93 3.74 12.70 22.02
CA ASP A 93 4.06 13.31 23.31
C ASP A 93 3.72 14.79 23.30
N ILE A 94 3.38 15.32 24.47
CA ILE A 94 2.94 16.69 24.65
C ILE A 94 3.54 17.28 25.93
N ALA A 95 4.09 18.48 25.81
CA ALA A 95 4.71 19.20 26.92
C ALA A 95 4.27 20.66 26.94
N GLU A 96 4.25 21.23 28.13
CA GLU A 96 3.93 22.63 28.37
C GLU A 96 5.09 23.37 29.03
N SER A 97 5.18 24.67 28.77
CA SER A 97 6.26 25.52 29.27
C SER A 97 5.96 26.19 30.61
N SER A 98 4.67 26.35 30.97
CA SER A 98 4.25 27.18 32.10
C SER A 98 2.87 26.75 32.64
N LEU A 99 2.76 26.71 33.97
CA LEU A 99 1.51 26.41 34.70
C LEU A 99 0.85 27.66 35.32
N ILE A 100 1.38 28.85 35.02
CA ILE A 100 0.91 30.09 35.64
C ILE A 100 -0.44 30.49 35.04
N ALA A 101 -1.47 30.61 35.89
CA ALA A 101 -2.80 31.05 35.48
C ALA A 101 -2.77 32.42 34.76
N GLY A 102 -3.38 32.49 33.58
CA GLY A 102 -3.38 33.69 32.73
C GLY A 102 -2.04 34.02 32.07
N GLY A 103 -0.98 33.24 32.32
CA GLY A 103 0.30 33.36 31.63
C GLY A 103 0.28 32.74 30.24
N LEU A 104 1.22 33.16 29.39
CA LEU A 104 1.45 32.48 28.11
C LEU A 104 2.05 31.09 28.35
N ASN A 105 1.53 30.10 27.64
CA ASN A 105 2.01 28.72 27.68
C ASN A 105 2.30 28.24 26.25
N THR A 106 3.53 27.83 25.98
CA THR A 106 3.91 27.15 24.74
C THR A 106 3.65 25.66 24.87
N ILE A 107 2.77 25.13 24.02
CA ILE A 107 2.52 23.70 23.87
C ILE A 107 3.47 23.14 22.82
N THR A 108 4.31 22.20 23.23
CA THR A 108 5.25 21.50 22.34
C THR A 108 4.72 20.09 22.11
N VAL A 109 4.58 19.71 20.84
CA VAL A 109 4.04 18.40 20.45
C VAL A 109 5.11 17.65 19.68
N THR A 110 5.39 16.41 20.09
CA THR A 110 6.35 15.54 19.42
C THR A 110 5.60 14.35 18.82
N LEU A 111 5.54 14.30 17.49
CA LEU A 111 4.82 13.26 16.75
C LEU A 111 5.78 12.48 15.84
N SER A 112 5.58 11.16 15.74
CA SER A 112 6.19 10.32 14.71
C SER A 112 5.11 9.50 14.05
N ALA A 113 4.83 9.73 12.76
CA ALA A 113 3.88 8.93 11.99
C ALA A 113 4.57 7.65 11.49
N ASN A 114 3.83 6.53 11.43
CA ASN A 114 4.32 5.29 10.82
C ASN A 114 4.21 5.28 9.29
N MET A 115 3.83 6.42 8.70
CA MET A 115 3.69 6.62 7.27
C MET A 115 4.10 8.03 6.87
N VAL A 116 4.16 8.27 5.56
CA VAL A 116 4.39 9.60 5.00
C VAL A 116 3.14 10.45 5.16
N LEU A 117 3.29 11.64 5.73
CA LEU A 117 2.27 12.69 5.72
C LEU A 117 2.62 13.69 4.61
N PRO A 118 1.80 13.82 3.55
CA PRO A 118 2.02 14.79 2.49
C PRO A 118 2.08 16.24 2.98
N VAL A 119 2.70 17.11 2.18
CA VAL A 119 2.71 18.56 2.45
C VAL A 119 1.30 19.11 2.30
N GLY A 120 0.87 19.93 3.27
CA GLY A 120 -0.44 20.57 3.27
C GLY A 120 -1.52 19.78 4.02
N GLU A 121 -1.21 18.59 4.54
CA GLU A 121 -2.11 17.89 5.45
C GLU A 121 -2.24 18.63 6.79
N GLU A 122 -3.45 18.62 7.35
CA GLU A 122 -3.75 19.25 8.64
C GLU A 122 -3.67 18.22 9.77
N ILE A 123 -3.00 18.59 10.87
CA ILE A 123 -2.98 17.81 12.11
C ILE A 123 -3.83 18.53 13.14
N THR A 124 -4.99 17.96 13.46
CA THR A 124 -5.91 18.53 14.44
C THR A 124 -5.59 18.04 15.85
N ILE A 125 -5.30 18.99 16.75
CA ILE A 125 -5.21 18.75 18.19
C ILE A 125 -6.49 19.28 18.81
N SER A 126 -7.35 18.37 19.25
CA SER A 126 -8.64 18.69 19.86
C SER A 126 -8.57 18.65 21.38
N HIS A 127 -9.66 19.06 22.03
CA HIS A 127 -9.80 19.08 23.49
C HIS A 127 -8.81 19.99 24.22
N LEU A 128 -8.56 21.17 23.63
CA LEU A 128 -7.82 22.26 24.28
C LEU A 128 -8.78 23.28 24.93
N GLU A 129 -9.90 22.79 25.49
CA GLU A 129 -10.87 23.65 26.15
C GLU A 129 -10.28 24.35 27.38
N GLY A 130 -10.82 25.53 27.74
CA GLY A 130 -10.34 26.32 28.88
C GLY A 130 -9.15 27.23 28.57
N SER A 131 -8.60 27.18 27.34
CA SER A 131 -7.70 28.22 26.84
C SER A 131 -8.42 29.56 26.76
N GLY A 132 -7.74 30.63 27.18
CA GLY A 132 -8.21 32.01 27.01
C GLY A 132 -7.82 32.64 25.66
N THR A 133 -7.16 31.88 24.77
CA THR A 133 -6.73 32.36 23.45
C THR A 133 -7.95 32.56 22.55
N ALA A 134 -8.05 33.75 21.92
CA ALA A 134 -9.12 34.06 20.98
C ALA A 134 -8.90 33.40 19.62
N ASP A 135 -10.00 33.14 18.89
CA ASP A 135 -9.96 32.62 17.53
C ASP A 135 -9.25 33.59 16.58
N THR A 136 -8.40 33.08 15.69
CA THR A 136 -7.69 33.87 14.69
C THR A 136 -8.33 33.80 13.30
N SER A 137 -9.54 33.24 13.16
CA SER A 137 -10.26 33.03 11.88
C SER A 137 -10.73 34.33 11.18
N SER A 138 -10.19 35.49 11.54
CA SER A 138 -10.56 36.79 10.98
C SER A 138 -9.36 37.66 10.58
N LEU A 139 -8.21 37.04 10.27
CA LEU A 139 -7.04 37.69 9.67
C LEU A 139 -6.91 37.35 8.18
#